data_AF-A0A959YXC7-F1
#
_entry.id   AF-A0A959YXC7-F1
#
_cell.length_a   1.000
_cell.length_b   1.000
_cell.length_c   1.000
_cell.angle_alpha   90.00
_cell.angle_beta   90.00
_cell.angle_gamma   90.00
#
_symmetry.space_group_name_H-M   'P 1'
#
loop_
_entity.id
_entity.type
_entity.pdbx_description
1 polymer ?
#
loop_
_entity_poly.entity_id
_entity_poly.type
_entity_poly.pdbx_seq_one_letter_code
_entity_poly.pdbx_strand_id
1 'polypeptide(L)'
;DIYLYYKTNNRPQENTYTIRNLWGDVVWSRSNLPANTTYFDTLSLDPGCYVLELFDSNNDGFSYWADPGQGSGQFRIRQVGGGTLKNFEPEFGRRVLWAFAIGDIVGVEELSGTFGLNAYPNPTTGQFTLRTGEVHGDGDLQVLDARGNLVQARSLGLYGENRLDLDLGDAAPGLYLVRLTCEGRTAEVRVVKE
;
A
#
# COMPACT_ATOMS: atom_id res chain seq x y z
N ASP A 1 10.28 -12.27 11.23
CA ASP A 1 10.77 -11.49 12.39
C ASP A 1 10.85 -10.01 12.09
N ILE A 2 10.52 -9.19 13.08
CA ILE A 2 10.72 -7.73 13.05
C ILE A 2 11.61 -7.31 14.21
N TYR A 3 12.20 -6.13 14.07
CA TYR A 3 13.10 -5.56 15.06
C TYR A 3 12.59 -4.19 15.49
N LEU A 4 12.24 -4.04 16.77
CA LEU A 4 11.78 -2.80 17.35
C LEU A 4 12.96 -2.05 17.95
N TYR A 5 13.18 -0.85 17.43
CA TYR A 5 14.10 0.11 18.01
C TYR A 5 13.30 1.09 18.86
N TYR A 6 13.60 1.16 20.15
CA TYR A 6 12.99 2.15 21.03
C TYR A 6 14.03 2.86 21.88
N LYS A 7 14.16 4.17 21.71
CA LYS A 7 14.94 5.04 22.58
C LYS A 7 13.97 5.79 23.49
N THR A 8 14.13 5.64 24.81
CA THR A 8 13.36 6.40 25.79
C THR A 8 13.82 7.86 25.89
N ASN A 9 12.91 8.74 26.27
CA ASN A 9 13.19 10.13 26.65
C ASN A 9 13.60 10.21 28.14
N ASN A 10 13.60 11.41 28.72
CA ASN A 10 13.86 11.63 30.15
C ASN A 10 12.65 11.27 31.04
N ARG A 11 11.47 11.03 30.46
CA ARG A 11 10.22 10.70 31.15
C ARG A 11 9.59 9.39 30.66
N PRO A 12 10.34 8.28 30.69
CA PRO A 12 9.86 7.00 30.16
C PRO A 12 8.67 6.41 30.92
N GLN A 13 8.45 6.82 32.17
CA GLN A 13 7.33 6.35 32.98
C GLN A 13 5.96 6.71 32.39
N GLU A 14 5.90 7.74 31.54
CA GLU A 14 4.67 8.15 30.86
C GLU A 14 4.39 7.31 29.61
N ASN A 15 5.40 6.57 29.16
CA ASN A 15 5.47 5.99 27.83
C ASN A 15 5.39 4.47 27.87
N THR A 16 4.50 3.94 27.02
CA THR A 16 4.36 2.50 26.81
C THR A 16 4.24 2.19 25.34
N TYR A 17 4.63 0.97 24.98
CA TYR A 17 4.28 0.44 23.67
C TYR A 17 3.79 -1.00 23.80
N THR A 18 2.79 -1.34 23.02
CA THR A 18 2.11 -2.64 23.06
C THR A 18 1.82 -3.11 21.65
N ILE A 19 1.97 -4.40 21.38
CA ILE A 19 1.56 -5.03 20.13
C ILE A 19 0.46 -6.03 20.43
N ARG A 20 -0.63 -5.94 19.68
CA ARG A 20 -1.78 -6.86 19.78
C ARG A 20 -1.99 -7.60 18.48
N ASN A 21 -2.47 -8.85 18.56
CA ASN A 21 -2.93 -9.60 17.40
C ASN A 21 -4.36 -9.18 16.98
N LEU A 22 -4.90 -9.78 15.90
CA LEU A 22 -6.26 -9.55 15.41
C LEU A 22 -7.38 -9.88 16.41
N TRP A 23 -7.12 -10.78 17.36
CA TRP A 23 -8.06 -11.16 18.41
C TRP A 23 -8.01 -10.21 19.62
N GLY A 24 -7.08 -9.25 19.62
CA GLY A 24 -6.91 -8.25 20.68
C GLY A 24 -5.93 -8.66 21.78
N ASP A 25 -5.36 -9.87 21.71
CA ASP A 25 -4.41 -10.36 22.70
C ASP A 25 -3.09 -9.60 22.60
N VAL A 26 -2.51 -9.27 23.75
CA VAL A 26 -1.19 -8.65 23.83
C VAL A 26 -0.13 -9.71 23.56
N VAL A 27 0.58 -9.56 22.44
CA VAL A 27 1.71 -10.43 22.09
C VAL A 27 3.05 -9.85 22.54
N TRP A 28 3.10 -8.53 22.77
CA TRP A 28 4.29 -7.86 23.28
C TRP A 28 3.92 -6.55 23.98
N SER A 29 4.62 -6.18 25.05
CA SER A 29 4.47 -4.88 25.70
C SER A 29 5.70 -4.50 26.51
N ARG A 30 6.00 -3.21 26.61
CA ARG A 30 6.96 -2.65 27.57
C ARG A 30 6.42 -1.39 28.24
N SER A 31 6.80 -1.23 29.51
CA SER A 31 6.57 -0.05 30.34
C SER A 31 7.68 0.06 31.41
N ASN A 32 7.69 1.16 32.18
CA ASN A 32 8.62 1.37 33.30
C ASN A 32 10.11 1.20 32.95
N LEU A 33 10.50 1.75 31.80
CA LEU A 33 11.87 1.66 31.31
C LEU A 33 12.74 2.78 31.90
N PRO A 34 14.07 2.62 32.06
CA PRO A 34 14.95 3.69 32.46
C PRO A 34 15.05 4.78 31.38
N ALA A 35 15.33 6.00 31.84
CA ALA A 35 15.48 7.16 30.97
C ALA A 35 16.69 7.03 30.04
N ASN A 36 16.63 7.68 28.87
CA ASN A 36 17.71 7.74 27.88
C ASN A 36 18.35 6.40 27.50
N THR A 37 17.56 5.33 27.50
CA THR A 37 18.01 3.96 27.21
C THR A 37 17.47 3.53 25.86
N THR A 38 18.31 2.82 25.10
CA THR A 38 17.92 2.29 23.80
C THR A 38 17.70 0.78 23.90
N TYR A 39 16.54 0.36 23.41
CA TYR A 39 16.08 -1.01 23.32
C TYR A 39 16.02 -1.47 21.88
N PHE A 40 16.29 -2.76 21.74
CA PHE A 40 16.49 -3.45 20.49
C PHE A 40 15.81 -4.82 20.62
N ASP A 41 14.50 -4.83 20.40
CA ASP A 41 13.68 -6.01 20.63
C ASP A 41 13.45 -6.76 19.32
N THR A 42 13.95 -7.99 19.23
CA THR A 42 13.65 -8.89 18.12
C THR A 42 12.37 -9.65 18.44
N LEU A 43 11.33 -9.45 17.64
CA LEU A 43 10.05 -10.14 17.79
C LEU A 43 9.90 -11.16 16.65
N SER A 44 9.82 -12.42 17.03
CA SER A 44 9.36 -13.48 16.15
C SER A 44 7.85 -13.63 16.34
N LEU A 45 7.11 -13.20 15.32
CA LEU A 45 5.65 -13.22 15.28
C LEU A 45 5.24 -14.18 14.16
N ASP A 46 4.19 -14.95 14.39
CA ASP A 46 3.57 -15.78 13.36
C ASP A 46 2.99 -14.91 12.23
N PRO A 47 2.77 -15.47 11.02
CA PRO A 47 2.07 -14.75 9.97
C PRO A 47 0.67 -14.30 10.42
N GLY A 48 0.34 -13.02 10.18
CA GLY A 48 -0.93 -12.44 10.62
C GLY A 48 -0.90 -10.92 10.68
N CYS A 49 -2.03 -10.31 11.07
CA CYS A 49 -2.13 -8.87 11.25
C CYS A 49 -2.01 -8.49 12.73
N TYR A 50 -1.36 -7.36 12.97
CA TYR A 50 -1.03 -6.85 14.28
C TYR A 50 -1.26 -5.35 14.35
N VAL A 51 -1.47 -4.85 15.56
CA VAL A 51 -1.56 -3.42 15.83
C VAL A 51 -0.52 -3.06 16.87
N LEU A 52 0.39 -2.17 16.49
CA LEU A 52 1.27 -1.46 17.41
C LEU A 52 0.51 -0.28 18.00
N GLU A 53 0.51 -0.18 19.32
CA GLU A 53 0.05 0.97 20.09
C GLU A 53 1.27 1.62 20.75
N LEU A 54 1.53 2.88 20.42
CA LEU A 54 2.39 3.76 21.23
C LEU A 54 1.46 4.61 22.08
N PHE A 55 1.72 4.71 23.37
CA PHE A 55 0.88 5.46 24.29
C PHE A 55 1.72 6.29 25.24
N ASP A 56 1.32 7.54 25.40
CA ASP A 56 1.84 8.48 26.38
C ASP A 56 0.70 8.98 27.29
N SER A 57 0.92 8.95 28.61
CA SER A 57 -0.10 9.30 29.59
C SER A 57 -0.34 10.81 29.75
N ASN A 58 0.62 11.65 29.38
CA ASN A 58 0.57 13.11 29.52
C ASN A 58 0.14 13.83 28.23
N ASN A 59 -0.03 13.10 27.13
CA ASN A 59 -0.47 13.56 25.82
C ASN A 59 0.54 14.46 25.10
N ASP A 60 1.83 14.29 25.37
CA ASP A 60 2.91 15.04 24.73
C ASP A 60 3.80 14.15 23.85
N GLY A 61 3.73 12.83 24.05
CA GLY A 61 4.38 11.82 23.21
C GLY A 61 5.80 11.51 23.66
N PHE A 62 6.68 11.14 22.74
CA PHE A 62 8.10 10.87 23.05
C PHE A 62 8.97 12.13 23.00
N SER A 63 8.46 13.22 22.45
CA SER A 63 9.12 14.53 22.39
C SER A 63 8.07 15.61 22.23
N TYR A 64 8.26 16.75 22.87
CA TYR A 64 7.34 17.89 22.76
C TYR A 64 8.11 19.20 22.73
N TRP A 65 7.82 20.05 21.74
CA TRP A 65 8.56 21.31 21.56
C TRP A 65 8.43 22.26 22.76
N ALA A 66 7.29 22.23 23.46
CA ALA A 66 7.02 23.13 24.59
C ALA A 66 7.57 22.60 25.92
N ASP A 67 8.06 21.35 25.95
CA ASP A 67 8.80 20.82 27.10
C ASP A 67 10.12 20.16 26.67
N PRO A 68 11.15 20.97 26.35
CA PRO A 68 12.47 20.46 25.98
C PRO A 68 13.14 19.61 27.07
N GLY A 69 12.73 19.79 28.35
CA GLY A 69 13.28 19.05 29.49
C GLY A 69 12.95 17.56 29.46
N GLN A 70 11.87 17.18 28.76
CA GLN A 70 11.54 15.77 28.54
C GLN A 70 12.58 15.05 27.67
N GLY A 71 13.38 15.76 26.88
CA GLY A 71 14.26 15.19 25.87
C GLY A 71 13.50 14.65 24.66
N SER A 72 14.12 13.74 23.91
CA SER A 72 13.49 13.15 22.73
C SER A 72 13.74 11.64 22.69
N GLY A 73 12.64 10.90 22.77
CA GLY A 73 12.58 9.48 22.50
C GLY A 73 12.35 9.22 21.00
N GLN A 74 12.45 7.95 20.61
CA GLN A 74 12.24 7.54 19.22
C GLN A 74 11.80 6.09 19.14
N PHE A 75 10.87 5.81 18.25
CA PHE A 75 10.45 4.44 17.96
C PHE A 75 10.55 4.14 16.47
N ARG A 76 11.08 2.97 16.14
CA ARG A 76 11.17 2.47 14.76
C ARG A 76 10.85 0.99 14.69
N ILE A 77 10.20 0.60 13.61
CA ILE A 77 10.13 -0.79 13.18
C ILE A 77 11.21 -0.97 12.10
N ARG A 78 12.03 -2.01 12.25
CA ARG A 78 13.11 -2.36 11.34
C ARG A 78 12.98 -3.82 10.92
N GLN A 79 13.55 -4.15 9.77
CA GLN A 79 13.69 -5.53 9.31
C GLN A 79 14.96 -6.14 9.91
N VAL A 80 14.92 -7.42 10.29
CA VAL A 80 16.11 -8.15 10.76
C VAL A 80 17.13 -8.23 9.62
N GLY A 81 18.35 -7.77 9.86
CA GLY A 81 19.41 -7.68 8.84
C GLY A 81 19.18 -6.60 7.76
N GLY A 82 18.10 -5.81 7.86
CA GLY A 82 17.69 -4.83 6.85
C GLY A 82 17.56 -3.40 7.39
N GLY A 83 16.87 -2.57 6.60
CA GLY A 83 16.66 -1.15 6.86
C GLY A 83 15.54 -0.85 7.87
N THR A 84 15.32 0.45 8.10
CA THR A 84 14.14 0.93 8.83
C THR A 84 12.90 0.80 7.96
N LEU A 85 11.89 0.07 8.42
CA LEU A 85 10.60 -0.09 7.74
C LEU A 85 9.66 1.09 8.05
N LYS A 86 9.64 1.53 9.31
CA LYS A 86 8.83 2.66 9.75
C LYS A 86 9.54 3.45 10.84
N ASN A 87 9.60 4.77 10.67
CA ASN A 87 9.98 5.72 11.71
C ASN A 87 8.72 6.47 12.17
N PHE A 88 8.48 6.54 13.47
CA PHE A 88 7.33 7.23 14.03
C PHE A 88 7.69 8.66 14.41
N GLU A 89 6.76 9.58 14.19
CA GLU A 89 6.86 10.95 14.69
C GLU A 89 6.82 10.91 16.22
N PRO A 90 7.86 11.39 16.92
CA PRO A 90 7.87 11.39 18.39
C PRO A 90 6.82 12.33 19.01
N GLU A 91 6.42 13.41 18.33
CA GLU A 91 5.41 14.35 18.83
C GLU A 91 3.98 13.92 18.42
N PHE A 92 3.58 12.73 18.88
CA PHE A 92 2.27 12.12 18.53
C PHE A 92 1.14 12.44 19.52
N GLY A 93 1.43 13.21 20.56
CA GLY A 93 0.49 13.47 21.65
C GLY A 93 0.20 12.19 22.44
N ARG A 94 -1.06 11.75 22.50
CA ARG A 94 -1.47 10.66 23.40
C ARG A 94 -1.20 9.26 22.87
N ARG A 95 -1.51 9.00 21.59
CA ARG A 95 -1.57 7.62 21.07
C ARG A 95 -1.31 7.54 19.59
N VAL A 96 -0.53 6.53 19.20
CA VAL A 96 -0.42 6.04 17.83
C VAL A 96 -0.99 4.64 17.75
N LEU A 97 -1.83 4.38 16.76
CA LEU A 97 -2.17 3.03 16.34
C LEU A 97 -1.64 2.79 14.94
N TRP A 98 -0.85 1.75 14.80
CA TRP A 98 -0.27 1.38 13.52
C TRP A 98 -0.51 -0.10 13.24
N ALA A 99 -1.34 -0.36 12.24
CA ALA A 99 -1.57 -1.71 11.75
C ALA A 99 -0.40 -2.13 10.85
N PHE A 100 0.04 -3.38 11.01
CA PHE A 100 1.02 -4.01 10.15
C PHE A 100 0.72 -5.51 10.05
N ALA A 101 1.31 -6.19 9.07
CA ALA A 101 1.23 -7.62 8.96
C ALA A 101 2.61 -8.27 8.90
N ILE A 102 2.64 -9.55 9.26
CA ILE A 102 3.80 -10.42 9.16
C ILE A 102 3.46 -11.52 8.17
N GLY A 103 4.40 -11.81 7.26
CA GLY A 103 4.20 -12.72 6.13
C GLY A 103 3.52 -12.05 4.94
N ASP A 104 3.34 -12.82 3.88
CA ASP A 104 2.61 -12.38 2.70
C ASP A 104 1.13 -12.25 3.07
N ILE A 105 0.65 -11.02 3.21
CA ILE A 105 -0.77 -10.79 3.06
C ILE A 105 -1.03 -11.14 1.60
N VAL A 106 -1.87 -12.13 1.32
CA VAL A 106 -2.48 -12.30 0.00
C VAL A 106 -3.47 -11.15 -0.24
N GLY A 107 -2.94 -9.92 -0.26
CA GLY A 107 -3.53 -8.84 -1.02
C GLY A 107 -3.26 -9.16 -2.48
N VAL A 108 -4.23 -8.87 -3.34
CA VAL A 108 -3.97 -8.79 -4.78
C VAL A 108 -2.77 -7.86 -4.92
N GLU A 109 -1.62 -8.38 -5.35
CA GLU A 109 -0.55 -7.51 -5.81
C GLU A 109 -1.18 -6.64 -6.91
N GLU A 110 -1.41 -5.36 -6.62
CA GLU A 110 -1.30 -4.38 -7.68
C GLU A 110 0.16 -4.42 -8.11
N LEU A 111 0.47 -5.36 -9.02
CA LEU A 111 1.74 -5.40 -9.71
C LEU A 111 1.92 -4.01 -10.31
N SER A 112 2.83 -3.27 -9.69
CA SER A 112 3.17 -1.88 -9.96
C SER A 112 3.91 -1.73 -11.30
N GLY A 113 3.32 -2.30 -12.34
CA GLY A 113 3.84 -2.40 -13.69
C GLY A 113 2.71 -2.23 -14.69
N THR A 114 1.94 -1.15 -14.59
CA THR A 114 1.05 -0.75 -15.68
C THR A 114 1.93 -0.45 -16.90
N PHE A 115 1.80 -1.23 -17.96
CA PHE A 115 2.35 -0.84 -19.26
C PHE A 115 1.48 0.28 -19.84
N GLY A 116 2.04 1.15 -20.69
CA GLY A 116 1.27 2.23 -21.29
C GLY A 116 0.12 1.68 -22.13
N LEU A 117 -1.07 2.24 -22.03
CA LEU A 117 -2.20 1.91 -22.92
C LEU A 117 -2.85 3.19 -23.38
N ASN A 118 -2.80 3.46 -24.68
CA ASN A 118 -3.35 4.67 -25.28
C ASN A 118 -4.34 4.29 -26.38
N ALA A 119 -5.44 5.05 -26.49
CA ALA A 119 -6.45 4.89 -27.53
C ALA A 119 -6.47 6.11 -28.45
N TYR A 120 -6.50 5.89 -29.77
CA TYR A 120 -6.68 6.96 -30.74
C TYR A 120 -7.49 6.50 -31.98
N PRO A 121 -8.33 7.38 -32.56
CA PRO A 121 -8.72 8.68 -32.01
C PRO A 121 -9.56 8.52 -30.73
N ASN A 122 -9.50 9.50 -29.85
CA ASN A 122 -10.35 9.61 -28.66
C ASN A 122 -10.68 11.09 -28.47
N PRO A 123 -11.92 11.56 -28.72
CA PRO A 123 -13.13 10.77 -29.02
C PRO A 123 -13.09 9.98 -30.35
N THR A 124 -13.95 8.96 -30.47
CA THR A 124 -14.10 8.09 -31.65
C THR A 124 -15.57 8.02 -32.12
N THR A 125 -15.80 7.70 -33.38
CA THR A 125 -17.14 7.34 -33.91
C THR A 125 -17.47 5.85 -33.74
N GLY A 126 -16.58 5.08 -33.10
CA GLY A 126 -16.73 3.65 -32.83
C GLY A 126 -15.48 2.84 -33.16
N GLN A 127 -14.68 3.28 -34.12
CA GLN A 127 -13.43 2.64 -34.53
C GLN A 127 -12.23 3.34 -33.89
N PHE A 128 -11.39 2.60 -33.18
CA PHE A 128 -10.19 3.16 -32.56
C PHE A 128 -9.07 2.14 -32.46
N THR A 129 -7.85 2.63 -32.39
CA THR A 129 -6.64 1.83 -32.21
C THR A 129 -6.15 1.97 -30.77
N LEU A 130 -5.88 0.85 -30.13
CA LEU A 130 -5.09 0.77 -28.91
C LEU A 130 -3.60 0.60 -29.26
N ARG A 131 -2.75 1.36 -28.59
CA ARG A 131 -1.31 1.12 -28.51
C ARG A 131 -0.92 0.74 -27.10
N THR A 132 -0.22 -0.37 -26.97
CA THR A 132 0.40 -0.78 -25.72
C THR A 132 1.85 -0.31 -25.68
N GLY A 133 2.38 -0.01 -24.49
CA GLY A 133 3.81 -0.05 -24.22
C GLY A 133 4.33 -1.49 -24.27
N GLU A 134 5.60 -1.68 -23.93
CA GLU A 134 6.26 -2.98 -24.00
C GLU A 134 5.62 -4.01 -23.04
N VAL A 135 4.95 -5.01 -23.60
CA VAL A 135 4.31 -6.11 -22.87
C VAL A 135 4.39 -7.40 -23.68
N HIS A 136 4.65 -8.50 -22.98
CA HIS A 136 4.87 -9.82 -23.55
C HIS A 136 4.05 -10.86 -22.77
N GLY A 137 3.41 -11.78 -23.48
CA GLY A 137 2.64 -12.88 -22.89
C GLY A 137 1.20 -12.93 -23.41
N ASP A 138 0.38 -13.75 -22.76
CA ASP A 138 -1.05 -13.84 -23.08
C ASP A 138 -1.79 -12.67 -22.43
N GLY A 139 -2.60 -11.97 -23.23
CA GLY A 139 -3.32 -10.76 -22.85
C GLY A 139 -4.82 -10.94 -22.97
N ASP A 140 -5.56 -10.53 -21.93
CA ASP A 140 -7.01 -10.46 -21.89
C ASP A 140 -7.48 -9.00 -21.99
N LEU A 141 -8.10 -8.69 -23.12
CA LEU A 141 -8.69 -7.39 -23.41
C LEU A 141 -10.18 -7.41 -23.10
N GLN A 142 -10.66 -6.41 -22.37
CA GLN A 142 -12.07 -6.20 -22.05
C GLN A 142 -12.46 -4.75 -22.36
N VAL A 143 -13.66 -4.57 -22.93
CA VAL A 143 -14.30 -3.27 -23.09
C VAL A 143 -15.56 -3.27 -22.26
N LEU A 144 -15.70 -2.30 -21.37
CA LEU A 144 -16.79 -2.15 -20.42
C LEU A 144 -17.54 -0.84 -20.72
N ASP A 145 -18.87 -0.86 -20.59
CA ASP A 145 -19.67 0.36 -20.64
C ASP A 145 -19.58 1.17 -19.33
N ALA A 146 -20.20 2.35 -19.29
CA ALA A 146 -20.20 3.21 -18.10
C ALA A 146 -20.87 2.59 -16.85
N ARG A 147 -21.63 1.50 -17.01
CA ARG A 147 -22.26 0.75 -15.90
C ARG A 147 -21.43 -0.47 -15.49
N GLY A 148 -20.31 -0.73 -16.16
CA GLY A 148 -19.45 -1.88 -15.94
C GLY A 148 -19.91 -3.16 -16.65
N ASN A 149 -20.87 -3.08 -17.58
CA ASN A 149 -21.26 -4.25 -18.37
C ASN A 149 -20.21 -4.52 -19.44
N LEU A 150 -19.91 -5.80 -19.67
CA LEU A 150 -18.98 -6.24 -20.71
C LEU A 150 -19.59 -6.04 -22.10
N VAL A 151 -18.93 -5.23 -22.92
CA VAL A 151 -19.27 -4.93 -24.31
C VAL A 151 -18.51 -5.86 -25.26
N GLN A 152 -17.23 -6.07 -24.99
CA GLN A 152 -16.36 -6.94 -25.80
C GLN A 152 -15.26 -7.55 -24.93
N ALA A 153 -14.87 -8.79 -25.23
CA ALA A 153 -13.69 -9.44 -24.67
C ALA A 153 -12.89 -10.17 -25.75
N ARG A 154 -11.56 -10.18 -25.65
CA ARG A 154 -10.65 -10.91 -26.53
C ARG A 154 -9.44 -11.41 -25.74
N SER A 155 -8.97 -12.62 -26.02
CA SER A 155 -7.65 -13.09 -25.58
C SER A 155 -6.69 -13.02 -26.78
N LEU A 156 -5.46 -12.54 -26.56
CA LEU A 156 -4.49 -12.23 -27.60
C LEU A 156 -3.06 -12.43 -27.10
N GLY A 157 -2.16 -12.89 -27.96
CA GLY A 157 -0.72 -12.91 -27.66
C GLY A 157 -0.10 -11.53 -27.88
N LEU A 158 0.59 -11.00 -26.88
CA LEU A 158 1.27 -9.71 -26.91
C LEU A 158 2.78 -9.89 -27.01
N TYR A 159 3.43 -9.10 -27.86
CA TYR A 159 4.89 -9.09 -28.00
C TYR A 159 5.40 -7.66 -28.23
N GLY A 160 6.20 -7.15 -27.29
CA GLY A 160 6.73 -5.79 -27.37
C GLY A 160 5.64 -4.73 -27.31
N GLU A 161 5.72 -3.73 -28.18
CA GLU A 161 4.63 -2.77 -28.38
C GLU A 161 3.60 -3.35 -29.35
N ASN A 162 2.32 -3.28 -28.98
CA ASN A 162 1.24 -3.86 -29.75
C ASN A 162 0.29 -2.77 -30.26
N ARG A 163 -0.23 -2.99 -31.47
CA ARG A 163 -1.28 -2.16 -32.07
C ARG A 163 -2.52 -3.02 -32.26
N LEU A 164 -3.61 -2.67 -31.60
CA LEU A 164 -4.87 -3.43 -31.64
C LEU A 164 -5.98 -2.52 -32.17
N ASP A 165 -6.63 -2.93 -33.26
CA ASP A 165 -7.77 -2.19 -33.80
C ASP A 165 -9.09 -2.76 -33.22
N LEU A 166 -9.89 -1.85 -32.68
CA LEU A 166 -11.15 -2.13 -32.02
C LEU A 166 -12.30 -1.37 -32.69
N ASP A 167 -13.46 -2.02 -32.66
CA ASP A 167 -14.72 -1.50 -33.17
C ASP A 167 -15.79 -1.69 -32.09
N LEU A 168 -16.40 -0.58 -31.66
CA LEU A 168 -17.55 -0.58 -30.76
C LEU A 168 -18.86 -0.89 -31.49
N GLY A 169 -18.86 -1.05 -32.81
CA GLY A 169 -20.03 -1.41 -33.62
C GLY A 169 -21.23 -0.52 -33.32
N ASP A 170 -22.36 -1.14 -32.99
CA ASP A 170 -23.63 -0.47 -32.66
C ASP A 170 -23.75 -0.04 -31.19
N ALA A 171 -22.68 -0.11 -30.40
CA ALA A 171 -22.72 0.32 -29.00
C ALA A 171 -23.12 1.80 -28.89
N ALA A 172 -23.90 2.17 -27.88
CA ALA A 172 -24.43 3.53 -27.75
C ALA A 172 -23.32 4.59 -27.61
N PRO A 173 -23.52 5.83 -28.05
CA PRO A 173 -22.64 6.94 -27.70
C PRO A 173 -22.45 7.03 -26.18
N GLY A 174 -21.22 7.25 -25.72
CA GLY A 174 -20.92 7.26 -24.30
C GLY A 174 -19.47 6.93 -23.94
N LEU A 175 -19.23 6.77 -22.64
CA LEU A 175 -17.94 6.43 -22.07
C LEU A 175 -17.77 4.92 -21.99
N TYR A 176 -16.62 4.44 -22.47
CA TYR A 176 -16.18 3.06 -22.38
C TYR A 176 -14.85 2.97 -21.64
N LEU A 177 -14.69 1.94 -20.82
CA LEU A 177 -13.42 1.60 -20.19
C LEU A 177 -12.82 0.39 -20.90
N VAL A 178 -11.63 0.56 -21.46
CA VAL A 178 -10.88 -0.52 -22.08
C VAL A 178 -9.79 -0.97 -21.13
N ARG A 179 -9.79 -2.25 -20.78
CA ARG A 179 -8.85 -2.89 -19.84
C ARG A 179 -8.08 -3.98 -20.58
N LEU A 180 -6.76 -3.98 -20.48
CA LEU A 180 -5.90 -5.05 -20.98
C LEU A 180 -5.10 -5.62 -19.81
N THR A 181 -5.23 -6.92 -19.56
CA THR A 181 -4.48 -7.63 -18.52
C THR A 181 -3.53 -8.63 -19.16
N CYS A 182 -2.25 -8.62 -18.81
CA CYS A 182 -1.25 -9.56 -19.33
C CYS A 182 -0.26 -9.94 -18.24
N GLU A 183 -0.07 -11.24 -18.00
CA GLU A 183 0.83 -11.75 -16.96
C GLU A 183 0.63 -11.06 -15.60
N GLY A 184 -0.64 -10.86 -15.20
CA GLY A 184 -1.01 -10.20 -13.94
C GLY A 184 -0.90 -8.67 -13.92
N ARG A 185 -0.36 -8.04 -14.98
CA ARG A 185 -0.32 -6.57 -15.12
C ARG A 185 -1.55 -6.07 -15.87
N THR A 186 -2.24 -5.07 -15.32
CA THR A 186 -3.42 -4.48 -15.95
C THR A 186 -3.14 -3.04 -16.37
N ALA A 187 -3.55 -2.67 -17.58
CA ALA A 187 -3.57 -1.30 -18.06
C ALA A 187 -4.98 -0.90 -18.51
N GLU A 188 -5.35 0.34 -18.30
CA GLU A 188 -6.70 0.84 -18.60
C GLU A 188 -6.66 2.16 -19.37
N VAL A 189 -7.62 2.35 -20.28
CA VAL A 189 -7.84 3.61 -20.98
C VAL A 189 -9.33 3.88 -21.15
N ARG A 190 -9.71 5.15 -21.00
CA ARG A 190 -11.08 5.63 -21.18
C ARG A 190 -11.27 6.10 -22.62
N VAL A 191 -12.29 5.59 -23.30
CA VAL A 191 -12.63 5.93 -24.68
C VAL A 191 -14.02 6.55 -24.72
N VAL A 192 -14.16 7.68 -25.41
CA VAL A 192 -15.44 8.36 -25.61
C VAL A 192 -15.92 8.08 -27.03
N LYS A 193 -17.10 7.46 -27.16
CA LYS A 193 -17.80 7.29 -28.44
C LYS A 193 -18.82 8.41 -28.63
N GLU A 194 -18.74 9.13 -29.74
CA GLU A 194 -19.72 10.13 -30.18
C GLU A 194 -20.85 9.54 -31.02
#